data_AF-A0A5C6D2S7-F1
#
_entry.id   AF-A0A5C6D2S7-F1
#
_cell.length_a   1.000
_cell.length_b   1.000
_cell.length_c   1.000
_cell.angle_alpha   90.00
_cell.angle_beta   90.00
_cell.angle_gamma   90.00
#
_symmetry.space_group_name_H-M   'P 1'
#
loop_
_entity.id
_entity.type
_entity.pdbx_description
1 polymer ?
#
loop_
_entity_poly.entity_id
_entity_poly.type
_entity_poly.pdbx_seq_one_letter_code
_entity_poly.pdbx_strand_id
1 'polypeptide(L)'
;MIVTITCKEYESFKSTIKVYDLLFNKENNTFFMPLCMGDDWMQKVNCPHSLCPTKVSSLSRAMDVEFELYRDVADFGAWLIEANIKVKHGFRTMRG
;
A
#
# COMPACT_ATOMS: atom_id res chain seq x y z
N MET A 1 0.89 9.89 1.45
CA MET A 1 1.88 9.04 2.14
C MET A 1 3.01 8.63 1.20
N ILE A 2 4.23 8.47 1.69
CA ILE A 2 5.39 7.93 0.95
C ILE A 2 5.57 6.47 1.40
N VAL A 3 5.74 5.56 0.45
CA VAL A 3 5.96 4.14 0.71
C VAL A 3 7.29 3.76 0.11
N THR A 4 8.24 3.35 0.94
CA THR A 4 9.52 2.78 0.51
C THR A 4 9.38 1.26 0.53
N ILE A 5 9.75 0.61 -0.57
CA ILE A 5 9.76 -0.84 -0.70
C ILE A 5 11.20 -1.29 -0.93
N THR A 6 11.69 -2.19 -0.09
CA THR A 6 13.03 -2.77 -0.20
C THR A 6 12.94 -4.29 -0.34
N CYS A 7 13.98 -4.88 -0.95
CA CYS A 7 14.09 -6.31 -1.14
C CYS A 7 15.37 -6.81 -0.47
N LYS A 8 15.32 -7.95 0.23
CA LYS A 8 16.53 -8.59 0.76
C LYS A 8 17.28 -9.39 -0.31
N GLU A 9 16.56 -10.14 -1.15
CA GLU A 9 17.15 -10.89 -2.27
C GLU A 9 17.97 -9.98 -3.19
N TYR A 10 17.56 -8.71 -3.29
CA TYR A 10 18.28 -7.67 -4.02
C TYR A 10 18.46 -6.44 -3.12
N GLU A 11 19.49 -6.43 -2.28
CA GLU A 11 19.74 -5.36 -1.29
C GLU A 11 19.84 -3.95 -1.89
N SER A 12 20.24 -3.84 -3.17
CA SER A 12 20.29 -2.58 -3.90
C SER A 12 18.92 -2.10 -4.38
N PHE A 13 17.91 -2.96 -4.38
CA PHE A 13 16.57 -2.60 -4.81
C PHE A 13 15.87 -1.74 -3.77
N LYS A 14 15.48 -0.54 -4.21
CA LYS A 14 14.67 0.39 -3.44
C LYS A 14 13.70 1.08 -4.38
N SER A 15 12.41 0.96 -4.10
CA SER A 15 11.36 1.67 -4.82
C SER A 15 10.61 2.59 -3.87
N THR A 16 10.37 3.83 -4.29
CA THR A 16 9.63 4.81 -3.49
C THR A 16 8.38 5.24 -4.24
N ILE A 17 7.21 4.95 -3.68
CA ILE A 17 5.91 5.21 -4.29
C ILE A 17 5.11 6.17 -3.41
N LYS A 18 4.57 7.24 -4.01
CA LYS A 18 3.69 8.18 -3.31
C LYS A 18 2.22 7.79 -3.53
N VAL A 19 1.58 7.36 -2.45
CA VAL A 19 0.16 6.99 -2.42
C VAL A 19 -0.64 7.99 -1.60
N TYR A 20 -1.96 7.97 -1.71
CA TYR A 20 -2.83 8.83 -0.90
C TYR A 20 -2.67 8.50 0.59
N ASP A 21 -3.00 7.26 0.94
CA ASP A 21 -2.88 6.69 2.27
C ASP A 21 -2.61 5.17 2.17
N LEU A 22 -2.09 4.56 3.22
CA LEU A 22 -1.80 3.13 3.29
C LEU A 22 -1.76 2.67 4.74
N LEU A 23 -2.48 1.60 5.04
CA LEU A 23 -2.58 1.02 6.37
C LEU A 23 -2.18 -0.45 6.30
N PHE A 24 -1.59 -0.93 7.38
CA PHE A 24 -1.19 -2.33 7.54
C PHE A 24 -1.90 -2.93 8.74
N ASN A 25 -2.70 -3.97 8.49
CA ASN A 25 -3.31 -4.76 9.54
C ASN A 25 -2.36 -5.88 9.95
N LYS A 26 -1.79 -5.77 11.16
CA LYS A 26 -0.86 -6.77 11.72
C LYS A 26 -1.53 -8.11 12.05
N GLU A 27 -2.81 -8.11 12.40
CA GLU A 27 -3.54 -9.34 12.78
C GLU A 27 -3.71 -10.26 11.56
N ASN A 28 -4.03 -9.66 10.42
CA ASN A 28 -4.30 -10.37 9.17
C ASN A 28 -3.12 -10.31 8.18
N ASN A 29 -2.00 -9.72 8.59
CA ASN A 29 -0.81 -9.48 7.77
C ASN A 29 -1.15 -8.95 6.36
N THR A 30 -2.00 -7.93 6.28
CA THR A 30 -2.50 -7.41 5.01
C THR A 30 -2.48 -5.90 4.96
N PHE A 31 -2.25 -5.36 3.76
CA PHE A 31 -2.29 -3.94 3.48
C PHE A 31 -3.66 -3.53 2.95
N PHE A 32 -4.09 -2.33 3.28
CA PHE A 32 -5.29 -1.75 2.71
C PHE A 32 -5.18 -0.24 2.60
N MET A 33 -5.91 0.34 1.66
CA MET A 33 -6.07 1.79 1.53
C MET A 33 -7.52 2.17 1.79
N PRO A 34 -7.79 3.19 2.62
CA PRO A 34 -9.15 3.71 2.77
C PRO A 34 -9.61 4.30 1.44
N LEU A 35 -10.83 3.94 1.05
CA LEU A 35 -11.50 4.38 -0.16
C LEU A 35 -12.78 5.06 0.26
N CYS A 36 -12.88 6.37 0.06
CA CYS A 36 -14.13 7.08 0.31
C CYS A 36 -14.90 7.19 -1.01
N MET A 37 -16.11 6.64 -1.07
CA MET A 37 -17.04 6.78 -2.19
C MET A 37 -18.45 7.08 -1.65
N GLY A 38 -18.97 8.27 -1.93
CA GLY A 38 -20.25 8.73 -1.41
C GLY A 38 -20.27 8.81 0.13
N ASP A 39 -21.38 8.43 0.76
CA ASP A 39 -21.53 8.46 2.23
C ASP A 39 -20.85 7.28 2.94
N ASP A 40 -20.32 6.30 2.19
CA ASP A 40 -19.68 5.12 2.76
C ASP A 40 -18.17 5.37 2.97
N TRP A 41 -17.88 5.92 4.13
CA TRP A 41 -16.52 6.19 4.62
C TRP A 41 -15.78 4.93 5.09
N MET A 42 -16.43 3.75 5.09
CA MET A 42 -15.82 2.48 5.53
C MET A 42 -15.26 1.62 4.40
N GLN A 43 -15.39 2.05 3.14
CA GLN A 43 -14.84 1.28 2.02
C GLN A 43 -13.31 1.31 2.05
N LYS A 44 -12.70 0.21 1.61
CA LYS A 44 -11.25 0.04 1.54
C LYS A 44 -10.87 -0.83 0.38
N VAL A 45 -9.73 -0.52 -0.22
CA VAL A 45 -9.06 -1.40 -1.20
C VAL A 45 -8.10 -2.27 -0.41
N ASN A 46 -8.42 -3.56 -0.27
CA ASN A 46 -7.51 -4.52 0.35
C ASN A 46 -6.46 -4.98 -0.66
N CYS A 47 -5.28 -5.31 -0.18
CA CYS A 47 -4.30 -6.03 -0.97
C CYS A 47 -4.79 -7.47 -1.17
N PRO A 48 -5.02 -7.92 -2.41
CA PRO A 48 -5.56 -9.25 -2.67
C PRO A 48 -4.52 -10.35 -2.42
N HIS A 49 -3.24 -10.00 -2.45
CA HIS A 49 -2.15 -10.94 -2.27
C HIS A 49 -1.83 -11.11 -0.80
N SER A 50 -1.66 -12.37 -0.37
CA SER A 50 -1.05 -12.67 0.92
C SER A 50 0.44 -12.34 0.79
N LEU A 51 0.77 -11.12 1.18
CA LEU A 51 2.13 -10.62 1.18
C LEU A 51 2.79 -11.00 2.50
N CYS A 52 4.05 -11.45 2.45
CA CYS A 52 4.84 -11.80 3.62
C CYS A 52 5.98 -10.78 3.79
N PRO A 53 5.68 -9.52 4.17
CA PRO A 53 6.73 -8.57 4.44
C PRO A 53 7.57 -9.04 5.63
N THR A 54 8.88 -8.98 5.51
CA THR A 54 9.82 -9.28 6.60
C THR A 54 9.84 -8.16 7.64
N LYS A 55 9.57 -6.93 7.20
CA LYS A 55 9.51 -5.76 8.06
C LYS A 55 8.49 -4.76 7.54
N VAL A 56 7.68 -4.23 8.45
CA VAL A 56 6.80 -3.09 8.19
C VAL A 56 7.01 -2.06 9.28
N SER A 57 7.41 -0.86 8.88
CA SER A 57 7.59 0.30 9.77
C SER A 57 6.77 1.47 9.24
N SER A 58 5.98 2.10 10.09
CA SER A 58 5.19 3.28 9.74
C SER A 58 5.59 4.45 10.63
N LEU A 59 6.02 5.56 10.02
CA LEU A 59 6.37 6.79 10.72
C LEU A 59 5.70 7.99 10.07
N SER A 60 4.72 8.58 10.77
CA SER A 60 3.98 9.76 10.30
C SER A 60 3.36 9.56 8.91
N ARG A 61 3.95 10.14 7.86
CA ARG A 61 3.49 10.04 6.46
C ARG A 61 4.36 9.15 5.59
N ALA A 62 5.24 8.36 6.19
CA ALA A 62 6.09 7.40 5.52
C ALA A 62 5.84 5.97 6.04
N MET A 63 5.95 4.98 5.16
CA MET A 63 6.00 3.58 5.53
C MET A 63 7.11 2.89 4.76
N ASP A 64 7.92 2.13 5.48
CA ASP A 64 8.98 1.30 4.92
C ASP A 64 8.52 -0.16 5.02
N VAL A 65 8.50 -0.83 3.88
CA VAL A 65 8.10 -2.23 3.74
C VAL A 65 9.26 -2.99 3.12
N GLU A 66 9.72 -4.01 3.81
CA GLU A 66 10.77 -4.91 3.34
C GLU A 66 10.16 -6.27 3.02
N PHE A 67 10.58 -6.84 1.90
CA PHE A 67 10.24 -8.20 1.50
C PHE A 67 11.50 -9.04 1.35
N GLU A 68 11.35 -10.35 1.53
CA GLU A 68 12.41 -11.31 1.25
C GLU A 68 12.62 -11.44 -0.26
N LEU A 69 11.54 -11.61 -1.03
CA LEU A 69 11.56 -11.95 -2.46
C LEU A 69 11.19 -10.77 -3.35
N TYR A 70 11.85 -10.65 -4.51
CA TYR A 70 11.56 -9.59 -5.48
C TYR A 70 10.16 -9.67 -6.09
N ARG A 71 9.61 -10.88 -6.25
CA ARG A 71 8.26 -11.05 -6.79
C ARG A 71 7.21 -10.34 -5.91
N ASP A 72 7.36 -10.42 -4.59
CA ASP A 72 6.42 -9.84 -3.63
C ASP A 72 6.51 -8.30 -3.68
N VAL A 73 7.72 -7.78 -3.90
CA VAL A 73 7.96 -6.35 -4.15
C VAL A 73 7.26 -5.88 -5.43
N ALA A 74 7.37 -6.65 -6.52
CA ALA A 74 6.74 -6.31 -7.79
C ALA A 74 5.20 -6.33 -7.69
N ASP A 75 4.64 -7.39 -7.09
CA ASP A 75 3.20 -7.54 -6.88
C ASP A 75 2.64 -6.45 -5.96
N PHE A 76 3.34 -6.15 -4.87
CA PHE A 76 2.95 -5.08 -3.96
C PHE A 76 3.04 -3.71 -4.63
N GLY A 77 4.13 -3.44 -5.37
CA GLY A 77 4.31 -2.21 -6.12
C GLY A 77 3.22 -1.98 -7.16
N ALA A 78 2.85 -3.02 -7.92
CA ALA A 78 1.77 -2.95 -8.90
C ALA A 78 0.41 -2.66 -8.22
N TRP A 79 0.11 -3.39 -7.14
CA TRP A 79 -1.13 -3.16 -6.37
C TRP A 79 -1.19 -1.74 -5.78
N LEU A 80 -0.09 -1.21 -5.23
CA LEU A 80 -0.05 0.15 -4.67
C LEU A 80 -0.43 1.21 -5.71
N ILE A 81 0.05 1.06 -6.95
CA ILE A 81 -0.27 1.98 -8.04
C ILE A 81 -1.75 1.90 -8.39
N GLU A 82 -2.28 0.69 -8.57
CA GLU A 82 -3.68 0.47 -8.92
C GLU A 82 -4.64 0.96 -7.83
N ALA A 83 -4.37 0.58 -6.57
CA ALA A 83 -5.17 0.99 -5.42
C ALA A 83 -5.17 2.52 -5.25
N ASN A 84 -4.02 3.17 -5.43
CA ASN A 84 -3.92 4.63 -5.36
C ASN A 84 -4.75 5.34 -6.44
N ILE A 85 -4.85 4.77 -7.65
CA ILE A 85 -5.73 5.29 -8.71
C ILE A 85 -7.19 5.19 -8.28
N LYS A 86 -7.63 4.03 -7.78
CA LYS A 86 -9.00 3.80 -7.29
C LYS A 86 -9.35 4.76 -6.16
N VAL A 87 -8.47 4.89 -5.17
CA VAL A 87 -8.64 5.81 -4.03
C VAL A 87 -8.78 7.25 -4.50
N LYS A 88 -7.89 7.72 -5.37
CA LYS A 88 -7.98 9.07 -5.94
C LYS A 88 -9.27 9.31 -6.72
N HIS A 89 -9.78 8.29 -7.41
CA HIS A 89 -11.05 8.41 -8.12
C HIS A 89 -12.23 8.52 -7.15
N GLY A 90 -12.28 7.68 -6.11
CA GLY A 90 -13.34 7.75 -5.10
C GLY A 90 -13.41 9.12 -4.42
N PHE A 91 -12.27 9.66 -3.98
CA PHE A 91 -12.22 11.01 -3.38
C PHE A 91 -12.65 12.12 -4.34
N ARG A 92 -12.48 11.97 -5.66
CA ARG A 92 -12.98 12.95 -6.64
C ARG A 92 -14.49 12.96 -6.74
N THR A 93 -15.13 11.79 -6.62
CA THR A 93 -16.60 11.66 -6.72
C THR A 93 -17.36 12.26 -5.52
N MET A 94 -16.68 12.55 -4.40
CA MET A 94 -17.30 13.20 -3.23
C MET A 94 -17.28 14.73 -3.28
N ARG A 95 -16.61 15.36 -4.25
CA ARG A 95 -16.59 16.83 -4.40
C ARG A 95 -17.78 17.37 -5.22
N GLY A 96 -18.92 16.66 -5.18
CA GLY A 96 -20.19 17.09 -5.78
C GLY A 96 -20.91 18.10 -4.92
#